data_AF-A0A956WTV0-F1
#
_entry.id   AF-A0A956WTV0-F1
#
_cell.length_a   1.000
_cell.length_b   1.000
_cell.length_c   1.000
_cell.angle_alpha   90.00
_cell.angle_beta   90.00
_cell.angle_gamma   90.00
#
_symmetry.space_group_name_H-M   'P 1'
#
loop_
_entity.id
_entity.type
_entity.pdbx_description
1 polymer ?
#
loop_
_entity_poly.entity_id
_entity_poly.type
_entity_poly.pdbx_seq_one_letter_code
_entity_poly.pdbx_strand_id
1 'polypeptide(L)' 'MDIELVRELVALNLTFYRDFAQSFSDSRAKFETGYAHLLGFIPAGKPTVLDVGCGNGRFGRFLQENIVLGQYTGVDFS' A
#
# COMPACT_ATOMS: atom_id res chain seq x y z
N MET A 1 6.05 8.31 29.07
CA MET A 1 5.10 8.17 27.94
C MET A 1 3.71 8.31 28.53
N ASP A 2 2.92 9.25 28.04
CA ASP A 2 1.56 9.49 28.54
C ASP A 2 0.61 8.43 27.96
N ILE A 3 0.07 7.57 28.83
CA ILE A 3 -0.76 6.43 28.42
C ILE A 3 -2.15 6.84 27.98
N GLU A 4 -2.69 7.94 28.52
CA GLU A 4 -4.01 8.45 28.13
C GLU A 4 -3.95 9.07 26.74
N LEU A 5 -2.90 9.85 26.46
CA LEU A 5 -2.65 10.37 25.11
C LEU A 5 -2.53 9.24 24.07
N VAL A 6 -1.83 8.16 24.39
CA VAL A 6 -1.71 7.00 23.48
C VAL A 6 -3.08 6.38 23.20
N ARG A 7 -3.94 6.22 24.22
CA ARG A 7 -5.29 5.68 24.05
C ARG A 7 -6.17 6.57 23.19
N GLU A 8 -6.10 7.88 23.39
CA GLU A 8 -6.84 8.86 22.58
C GLU A 8 -6.42 8.79 21.11
N LEU A 9 -5.11 8.74 20.83
CA LEU A 9 -4.59 8.63 19.46
C LEU A 9 -5.02 7.32 18.77
N VAL A 10 -5.03 6.21 19.50
CA VAL A 10 -5.52 4.92 18.99
C VAL A 10 -7.01 4.97 18.69
N ALA A 11 -7.83 5.53 19.59
CA ALA A 11 -9.27 5.65 19.38
C ALA A 11 -9.63 6.58 18.21
N LEU A 12 -8.88 7.67 18.04
CA LEU A 12 -8.99 8.58 16.91
C LEU A 12 -8.67 7.87 15.59
N ASN A 13 -7.55 7.13 15.55
CA ASN A 13 -7.13 6.39 14.37
C ASN A 13 -8.18 5.35 13.96
N LEU A 14 -8.70 4.57 14.92
CA LEU A 14 -9.77 3.59 14.68
C LEU A 14 -11.05 4.24 14.13
N THR A 15 -11.46 5.37 14.70
CA THR A 15 -12.62 6.13 14.23
C THR A 15 -12.42 6.63 12.81
N PHE A 16 -11.24 7.18 12.51
CA PHE A 16 -10.92 7.66 11.18
C PHE A 16 -10.99 6.55 10.13
N TYR A 17 -10.35 5.39 10.34
CA TYR A 17 -10.40 4.31 9.37
C TYR A 17 -11.79 3.70 9.25
N ARG A 18 -12.54 3.57 10.36
CA ARG A 18 -13.93 3.08 10.31
C ARG A 18 -14.80 3.96 9.40
N ASP A 19 -14.67 5.27 9.50
CA ASP A 19 -15.59 6.20 8.85
C ASP A 19 -15.10 6.68 7.47
N PHE A 20 -13.78 6.69 7.24
CA PHE A 20 -13.18 7.34 6.07
C PHE A 20 -12.19 6.47 5.29
N ALA A 21 -11.94 5.20 5.65
CA ALA A 21 -10.91 4.39 4.99
C ALA A 21 -11.06 4.34 3.46
N GLN A 22 -12.27 4.13 2.96
CA GLN A 22 -12.53 4.03 1.52
C GLN A 22 -12.32 5.37 0.82
N SER A 23 -12.99 6.43 1.29
CA SER A 23 -12.89 7.77 0.71
C SER A 23 -11.46 8.33 0.75
N PHE A 24 -10.76 8.11 1.85
CA PHE A 24 -9.34 8.46 2.00
C PHE A 24 -8.45 7.62 1.09
N SER A 25 -8.81 6.35 0.88
CA SER A 25 -8.09 5.51 -0.06
C SER A 25 -8.23 6.01 -1.50
N ASP A 26 -9.45 6.41 -1.88
CA ASP A 26 -9.82 6.85 -3.21
C ASP A 26 -9.32 8.26 -3.54
N SER A 27 -9.05 9.10 -2.52
CA SER A 27 -8.46 10.43 -2.74
C SER A 27 -7.00 10.40 -3.21
N ARG A 28 -6.35 9.23 -3.20
CA ARG A 28 -4.96 9.08 -3.63
C ARG A 28 -4.88 8.93 -5.14
N ALA A 29 -3.84 9.51 -5.74
CA ALA A 29 -3.56 9.32 -7.16
C ALA A 29 -3.43 7.81 -7.48
N LYS A 30 -3.87 7.42 -8.68
CA LYS A 30 -3.88 6.01 -9.12
C LYS A 30 -2.48 5.38 -9.01
N PHE A 31 -1.44 6.17 -9.31
CA PHE A 31 -0.04 5.77 -9.21
C PHE A 31 0.79 6.84 -8.51
N GLU A 32 1.70 6.40 -7.63
CA GLU A 32 2.71 7.27 -7.04
C GLU A 32 3.87 7.44 -8.02
N THR A 33 4.44 8.65 -8.13
CA THR A 33 5.59 8.90 -9.03
C THR A 33 6.79 8.02 -8.70
N GLY A 34 6.97 7.67 -7.42
CA GLY A 34 8.00 6.76 -6.95
C GLY A 34 7.96 5.36 -7.59
N TYR A 35 6.79 4.87 -8.02
CA TYR A 35 6.67 3.53 -8.59
C TYR A 35 7.42 3.39 -9.92
N ALA A 36 7.37 4.43 -10.76
CA ALA A 36 8.07 4.44 -12.04
C ALA A 36 9.60 4.36 -11.86
N HIS A 37 10.13 5.00 -10.83
CA HIS A 37 11.56 4.92 -10.51
C HIS A 37 12.00 3.50 -10.11
N LEU A 38 11.13 2.73 -9.45
CA LEU A 38 11.45 1.37 -9.02
C LEU A 38 11.62 0.39 -10.19
N LEU A 39 10.97 0.61 -11.32
CA LEU A 39 11.04 -0.29 -12.49
C LEU A 39 12.48 -0.52 -12.95
N GLY A 40 13.35 0.49 -12.87
CA GLY A 40 14.76 0.37 -13.25
C GLY A 40 15.60 -0.53 -12.33
N PHE A 41 15.10 -0.86 -11.15
CA PHE A 41 15.77 -1.71 -10.16
C PHE A 41 15.20 -3.12 -10.11
N ILE A 42 14.10 -3.39 -10.82
CA ILE A 42 13.48 -4.72 -10.82
C ILE A 42 14.32 -5.68 -11.68
N PRO A 43 14.66 -6.87 -11.16
CA PRO A 43 15.39 -7.87 -11.93
C PRO A 43 14.68 -8.24 -13.23
N ALA A 44 15.45 -8.46 -14.30
CA ALA A 44 14.91 -8.93 -15.56
C ALA A 44 14.24 -10.31 -15.43
N GLY A 45 13.30 -10.59 -16.33
CA GLY A 45 12.57 -11.87 -16.35
C GLY A 45 11.21 -11.77 -15.66
N LYS A 46 10.90 -12.76 -14.81
CA LYS A 46 9.59 -12.90 -14.14
C LYS A 46 9.76 -12.91 -12.61
N PRO A 47 9.96 -11.73 -11.98
CA PRO A 47 10.22 -11.67 -10.56
C PRO A 47 9.00 -12.12 -9.73
N THR A 48 9.28 -12.67 -8.56
CA THR A 48 8.29 -12.93 -7.52
C THR A 48 8.33 -11.78 -6.51
N VAL A 49 7.18 -11.18 -6.22
CA VAL A 49 7.07 -9.96 -5.41
C VAL A 49 6.22 -10.21 -4.18
N LEU A 50 6.73 -9.82 -3.02
CA LEU A 50 6.00 -9.69 -1.77
C LEU A 50 5.83 -8.20 -1.46
N ASP A 51 4.59 -7.72 -1.40
CA ASP A 51 4.23 -6.34 -1.06
C ASP A 51 3.63 -6.28 0.34
N VAL A 52 4.40 -5.79 1.31
CA VAL A 52 4.01 -5.72 2.73
C VAL A 52 3.48 -4.33 3.05
N GLY A 53 2.26 -4.26 3.57
CA GLY A 53 1.51 -3.01 3.67
C GLY A 53 0.98 -2.58 2.32
N CYS A 54 0.48 -3.54 1.52
CA CYS A 54 0.08 -3.29 0.13
C CYS A 54 -1.15 -2.36 0.01
N GLY A 55 -1.83 -2.07 1.13
CA GLY A 55 -3.07 -1.34 1.19
C GLY A 55 -4.09 -1.92 0.23
N ASN A 56 -4.64 -1.07 -0.64
CA ASN A 56 -5.57 -1.48 -1.68
C ASN A 56 -4.91 -2.12 -2.93
N GLY A 57 -3.63 -2.50 -2.86
CA GLY A 57 -2.91 -3.19 -3.94
C GLY A 57 -2.53 -2.33 -5.15
N ARG A 58 -2.40 -1.00 -4.97
CA ARG A 58 -2.02 -0.08 -6.08
C ARG A 58 -0.70 -0.46 -6.74
N PHE A 59 0.30 -0.84 -5.96
CA PHE A 59 1.62 -1.18 -6.50
C PHE A 59 1.60 -2.49 -7.29
N GLY A 60 0.92 -3.53 -6.79
CA GLY A 60 0.71 -4.76 -7.55
C GLY A 60 0.04 -4.55 -8.91
N ARG A 61 -1.02 -3.73 -8.98
CA ARG A 61 -1.66 -3.35 -10.25
C ARG A 61 -0.70 -2.61 -11.17
N PHE A 62 0.05 -1.65 -10.63
CA PHE A 62 1.08 -0.95 -11.38
C PHE A 62 2.13 -1.91 -11.98
N LEU A 63 2.63 -2.87 -11.20
CA LEU A 63 3.61 -3.84 -11.69
C LEU A 63 3.03 -4.74 -12.77
N GLN A 64 1.78 -5.21 -12.63
CA GLN A 64 1.10 -6.01 -13.66
C GLN A 64 0.94 -5.26 -14.98
N GLU A 65 0.79 -3.93 -14.93
CA GLU A 65 0.67 -3.08 -16.13
C GLU A 65 2.03 -2.79 -16.81
N ASN A 66 3.16 -2.90 -16.09
CA ASN A 66 4.46 -2.43 -16.57
C ASN A 66 5.50 -3.53 -16.77
N ILE A 67 5.36 -4.69 -16.12
CA ILE A 67 6.32 -5.81 -16.22
C ILE A 67 5.62 -7.16 -16.24
N VAL A 68 6.33 -8.18 -16.71
CA VAL A 68 5.87 -9.57 -16.63
C VAL A 68 6.22 -10.13 -15.26
N LEU A 69 5.23 -10.24 -14.37
CA LEU A 69 5.42 -10.85 -13.05
C LEU A 69 5.41 -12.39 -13.13
N GLY A 70 6.18 -13.03 -12.25
CA GLY A 70 6.06 -14.46 -11.98
C GLY A 70 4.93 -14.73 -10.98
N GLN A 71 5.04 -14.13 -9.79
CA GLN A 71 4.03 -14.19 -8.75
C GLN A 71 4.02 -12.88 -7.97
N TYR A 72 2.84 -12.49 -7.48
CA TYR A 72 2.66 -11.34 -6.60
C TYR A 72 1.86 -11.76 -5.38
N THR A 73 2.32 -11.40 -4.19
CA THR A 73 1.60 -11.61 -2.93
C THR A 73 1.59 -10.30 -2.16
N GLY A 74 0.40 -9.75 -1.91
CA GLY A 74 0.21 -8.58 -1.08
C GLY A 74 -0.31 -8.99 0.29
N VAL A 75 0.19 -8.35 1.35
CA VAL A 75 -0.33 -8.49 2.71
C VAL A 75 -0.55 -7.11 3.31
N ASP A 76 -1.70 -6.93 3.94
CA ASP A 76 -2.02 -5.74 4.72
C ASP A 76 -2.80 -6.16 5.98
N PHE A 77 -2.73 -5.34 7.03
CA PHE A 77 -3.44 -5.58 8.28
C PHE A 77 -4.83 -4.92 8.31
N SER A 78 -5.12 -4.02 7.37
CA SER A 78 -6.38 -3.27 7.26
C SER A 78 -7.36 -3.83 6.24
#